data_AF-A0A6I6JF91-F1
#
_entry.id   AF-A0A6I6JF91-F1
#
_cell.length_a   1.000
_cell.length_b   1.000
_cell.length_c   1.000
_cell.angle_alpha   90.00
_cell.angle_beta   90.00
_cell.angle_gamma   90.00
#
_symmetry.space_group_name_H-M   'P 1'
#
loop_
_entity.id
_entity.type
_entity.pdbx_description
1 polymer ?
#
loop_
_entity_poly.entity_id
_entity_poly.type
_entity_poly.pdbx_seq_one_letter_code
_entity_poly.pdbx_strand_id
1 'polypeptide(L)'
;MKNGCKRIVRAVKNGWRFMDELHRSKATERLEWETRELENIFALLTLGAFVGMQAPPMHISLELLPDMEQELVYMTNRVCVSRDPLADLFSMFDAL
;
A
#
# COMPACT_ATOMS: atom_id res chain seq x y z
N MET A 1 48.92 24.87 10.36
CA MET A 1 48.52 23.46 10.57
C MET A 1 47.10 23.21 11.12
N LYS A 2 46.32 24.20 11.58
CA LYS A 2 44.99 23.98 12.22
C LYS A 2 43.81 23.70 11.27
N ASN A 3 43.95 23.94 9.96
CA ASN A 3 42.82 23.92 9.01
C ASN A 3 42.53 22.53 8.42
N GLY A 4 43.53 21.64 8.35
CA GLY A 4 43.34 20.26 7.84
C GLY A 4 42.51 19.39 8.77
N CYS A 5 42.75 19.49 10.07
CA CYS A 5 42.05 18.72 11.10
C CYS A 5 40.55 19.02 11.14
N LYS A 6 40.15 20.30 10.97
CA LYS A 6 38.72 20.71 10.90
C LYS A 6 37.99 20.20 9.65
N ARG A 7 38.70 19.84 8.58
CA ARG A 7 38.13 19.28 7.35
C ARG A 7 37.80 17.80 7.51
N ILE A 8 38.72 17.04 8.11
CA ILE A 8 38.56 15.61 8.37
C ILE A 8 37.41 15.36 9.35
N VAL A 9 37.33 16.15 10.44
CA VAL A 9 36.25 16.02 11.43
C VAL A 9 34.86 16.29 10.81
N ARG A 10 34.75 17.25 9.89
CA ARG A 10 33.48 17.52 9.18
C ARG A 10 33.13 16.40 8.19
N ALA A 11 34.11 15.85 7.49
CA ALA A 11 33.90 14.74 6.57
C ALA A 11 33.40 13.49 7.31
N VAL A 12 34.00 13.17 8.46
CA VAL A 12 33.58 12.05 9.31
C VAL A 12 32.17 12.29 9.88
N LYS A 13 31.87 13.51 10.35
CA LYS A 13 30.52 13.85 10.85
C LYS A 13 29.44 13.72 9.77
N ASN A 14 29.76 14.10 8.53
CA ASN A 14 28.83 13.98 7.41
C ASN A 14 28.67 12.53 6.97
N GLY A 15 29.75 11.75 6.93
CA GLY A 15 29.70 10.31 6.64
C GLY A 15 28.86 9.55 7.65
N TRP A 16 28.97 9.89 8.94
CA TRP A 16 28.18 9.22 9.99
C TRP A 16 26.68 9.50 9.86
N ARG A 17 26.29 10.73 9.49
CA ARG A 17 24.88 11.06 9.24
C ARG A 17 24.32 10.33 8.03
N PHE A 18 25.10 10.24 6.95
CA PHE A 18 24.69 9.51 5.75
C PHE A 18 24.53 8.01 6.01
N MET A 19 25.41 7.42 6.83
CA MET A 19 25.29 6.01 7.22
C MET A 19 24.04 5.74 8.08
N ASP A 20 23.71 6.63 9.01
CA ASP A 20 22.54 6.49 9.89
C ASP A 20 21.22 6.55 9.09
N GLU A 21 21.17 7.46 8.11
CA GLU A 21 20.02 7.62 7.22
C GLU A 21 19.86 6.43 6.25
N LEU A 22 20.95 5.89 5.73
CA LEU A 22 20.94 4.66 4.92
C LEU A 22 20.54 3.42 5.72
N HIS A 23 21.02 3.27 6.96
CA HIS A 23 20.63 2.16 7.82
C HIS A 23 19.14 2.19 8.12
N ARG A 24 18.57 3.37 8.37
CA ARG A 24 17.14 3.53 8.61
C ARG A 24 16.31 3.22 7.37
N SER A 25 16.74 3.70 6.19
CA SER A 25 16.05 3.44 4.92
C SER A 25 16.10 1.97 4.51
N LYS A 26 17.26 1.29 4.67
CA LYS A 26 17.41 -0.14 4.36
C LYS A 26 16.58 -1.04 5.26
N ALA A 27 16.33 -0.62 6.51
CA ALA A 27 15.54 -1.39 7.46
C ALA A 27 14.03 -1.39 7.13
N THR A 28 13.50 -0.31 6.52
CA THR A 28 12.07 -0.22 6.16
C THR A 28 11.78 -0.70 4.74
N GLU A 29 12.75 -0.62 3.84
CA GLU A 29 12.62 -1.03 2.42
C GLU A 29 12.10 -2.48 2.27
N ARG A 30 12.51 -3.40 3.14
CA ARG A 30 12.06 -4.80 3.08
C ARG A 30 10.60 -4.97 3.49
N LEU A 31 10.17 -4.26 4.54
CA LEU A 31 8.78 -4.30 5.00
C LEU A 31 7.86 -3.64 3.99
N GLU A 32 8.27 -2.51 3.39
CA GLU A 32 7.52 -1.85 2.32
C GLU A 32 7.33 -2.76 1.09
N TRP A 33 8.34 -3.57 0.76
CA TRP A 33 8.23 -4.56 -0.31
C TRP A 33 7.25 -5.69 0.05
N GLU A 34 7.33 -6.22 1.27
CA GLU A 34 6.42 -7.27 1.76
C GLU A 34 4.96 -6.78 1.77
N THR A 35 4.69 -5.56 2.26
CA THR A 35 3.34 -4.97 2.23
C THR A 35 2.81 -4.82 0.82
N ARG A 36 3.64 -4.34 -0.12
CA ARG A 36 3.23 -4.19 -1.53
C ARG A 36 2.90 -5.54 -2.18
N GLU A 37 3.61 -6.60 -1.81
CA GLU A 37 3.32 -7.94 -2.32
C GLU A 37 1.99 -8.48 -1.78
N LEU A 38 1.68 -8.24 -0.51
CA LEU A 38 0.40 -8.59 0.10
C LEU A 38 -0.78 -7.85 -0.56
N GLU A 39 -0.62 -6.56 -0.84
CA GLU A 39 -1.60 -5.75 -1.58
C GLU A 39 -1.88 -6.32 -3.00
N ASN A 40 -0.82 -6.70 -3.72
CA ASN A 40 -0.93 -7.30 -5.04
C ASN A 40 -1.69 -8.64 -5.01
N ILE A 41 -1.36 -9.51 -4.03
CA ILE A 41 -2.03 -10.79 -3.85
C ILE A 41 -3.52 -10.55 -3.57
N PHE A 42 -3.87 -9.63 -2.68
CA PHE A 42 -5.28 -9.34 -2.42
C PHE A 42 -6.02 -8.79 -3.63
N ALA A 43 -5.40 -7.93 -4.43
CA ALA A 43 -6.03 -7.42 -5.64
C ALA A 43 -6.39 -8.59 -6.59
N LEU A 44 -5.48 -9.57 -6.73
CA LEU A 44 -5.74 -10.79 -7.50
C LEU A 44 -6.82 -11.67 -6.86
N LEU A 45 -6.83 -11.80 -5.53
CA LEU A 45 -7.83 -12.59 -4.81
C LEU A 45 -9.23 -11.99 -4.91
N THR A 46 -9.32 -10.67 -4.79
CA THR A 46 -10.57 -9.92 -4.87
C THR A 46 -11.13 -9.94 -6.28
N LEU A 47 -10.28 -9.74 -7.29
CA LEU A 47 -10.64 -9.93 -8.69
C LEU A 47 -11.08 -11.37 -8.97
N GLY A 48 -10.34 -12.34 -8.44
CA GLY A 48 -10.65 -13.76 -8.55
C GLY A 48 -12.03 -14.10 -7.98
N ALA A 49 -12.33 -13.62 -6.78
CA ALA A 49 -13.64 -13.80 -6.15
C ALA A 49 -14.79 -13.18 -6.99
N PHE A 50 -14.57 -12.02 -7.62
CA PHE A 50 -15.59 -11.39 -8.49
C PHE A 50 -15.75 -12.06 -9.87
N VAL A 51 -14.70 -12.71 -10.38
CA VAL A 51 -14.73 -13.43 -11.68
C VAL A 51 -15.16 -14.91 -11.50
N GLY A 52 -15.40 -15.36 -10.26
CA GLY A 52 -15.82 -16.74 -9.96
C GLY A 52 -14.66 -17.74 -9.83
N MET A 53 -13.42 -17.26 -9.71
CA MET A 53 -12.32 -18.10 -9.24
C MET A 53 -12.51 -18.41 -7.76
N GLN A 54 -12.12 -19.63 -7.36
CA GLN A 54 -12.31 -20.14 -6.00
C GLN A 54 -11.77 -19.14 -4.98
N ALA A 55 -12.62 -18.75 -4.03
CA ALA A 55 -12.23 -17.82 -2.98
C ALA A 55 -10.96 -18.31 -2.27
N PRO A 56 -10.01 -17.40 -1.95
CA PRO A 56 -8.81 -17.75 -1.24
C PRO A 56 -9.09 -18.56 0.03
N PRO A 57 -8.19 -19.49 0.43
CA PRO A 57 -8.28 -20.18 1.70
C PRO A 57 -8.47 -19.19 2.86
N MET A 58 -9.49 -19.43 3.69
CA MET A 58 -9.95 -18.50 4.74
C MET A 58 -8.83 -18.00 5.68
N HIS A 59 -7.85 -18.84 5.97
CA HIS A 59 -6.70 -18.50 6.82
C HIS A 59 -5.89 -17.32 6.27
N ILE A 60 -5.60 -17.33 4.96
CA ILE A 60 -4.82 -16.28 4.29
C ILE A 60 -5.64 -14.98 4.24
N SER A 61 -6.94 -15.08 3.97
CA SER A 61 -7.83 -13.92 3.95
C SER A 61 -7.92 -13.21 5.29
N LEU A 62 -7.90 -13.96 6.41
CA LEU A 62 -7.97 -13.39 7.76
C LEU A 62 -6.64 -12.73 8.18
N GLU A 63 -5.51 -13.30 7.74
CA GLU A 63 -4.18 -12.74 8.00
C GLU A 63 -3.95 -11.43 7.24
N LEU A 64 -4.44 -11.34 6.00
CA LEU A 64 -4.39 -10.13 5.17
C LEU A 64 -5.35 -9.05 5.67
N LEU A 65 -6.51 -9.41 6.23
CA LEU A 65 -7.60 -8.48 6.57
C LEU A 65 -7.19 -7.16 7.26
N PRO A 66 -6.31 -7.13 8.29
CA PRO A 66 -5.86 -5.89 8.91
C PRO A 66 -5.06 -4.96 7.98
N ASP A 67 -4.25 -5.53 7.08
CA ASP A 67 -3.46 -4.73 6.11
C ASP A 67 -4.34 -4.13 5.00
N MET A 68 -5.59 -4.61 4.89
CA MET A 68 -6.52 -4.34 3.78
C MET A 68 -7.61 -3.34 4.15
N GLU A 69 -7.64 -2.89 5.40
CA GLU A 69 -8.71 -2.04 5.94
C GLU A 69 -8.91 -0.78 5.09
N GLN A 70 -7.83 -0.09 4.74
CA GLN A 70 -7.90 1.13 3.93
C GLN A 70 -8.44 0.88 2.53
N GLU A 71 -7.98 -0.18 1.86
CA GLU A 71 -8.43 -0.50 0.51
C GLU A 71 -9.90 -0.96 0.49
N LEU A 72 -10.34 -1.68 1.52
CA LEU A 72 -11.76 -2.01 1.71
C LEU A 72 -12.62 -0.75 1.89
N VAL A 73 -12.13 0.25 2.63
CA VAL A 73 -12.81 1.55 2.78
C VAL A 73 -12.88 2.28 1.44
N TYR A 74 -11.80 2.31 0.64
CA TYR A 74 -11.84 2.95 -0.68
C TYR A 74 -12.74 2.22 -1.67
N MET A 75 -12.71 0.89 -1.70
CA MET A 75 -13.60 0.09 -2.54
C MET A 75 -15.06 0.33 -2.17
N THR A 76 -15.39 0.34 -0.88
CA THR A 76 -16.74 0.61 -0.38
C THR A 76 -17.20 2.02 -0.76
N ASN A 77 -16.34 3.02 -0.57
CA ASN A 77 -16.64 4.40 -0.98
C ASN A 77 -16.89 4.51 -2.49
N ARG A 78 -16.09 3.82 -3.33
CA ARG A 78 -16.34 3.78 -4.78
C ARG A 78 -17.66 3.10 -5.13
N VAL A 79 -18.04 2.03 -4.44
CA VAL A 79 -19.33 1.35 -4.65
C VAL A 79 -20.50 2.27 -4.26
N CYS A 80 -20.40 2.98 -3.14
CA CYS A 80 -21.43 3.93 -2.72
C CYS A 80 -21.58 5.09 -3.72
N VAL A 81 -20.46 5.69 -4.16
CA VAL A 81 -20.46 6.81 -5.12
C VAL A 81 -20.91 6.38 -6.53
N SER A 82 -20.65 5.14 -6.94
CA SER A 82 -21.09 4.64 -8.26
C SER A 82 -22.54 4.17 -8.28
N ARG A 83 -23.11 3.81 -7.12
CA ARG A 83 -24.54 3.48 -7.01
C ARG A 83 -25.44 4.67 -7.30
N ASP A 84 -25.10 5.88 -6.88
CA ASP A 84 -25.92 7.08 -7.17
C ASP A 84 -26.13 7.33 -8.69
N PRO A 85 -25.07 7.46 -9.52
CA PRO A 85 -25.23 7.69 -10.95
C PRO A 85 -25.78 6.48 -11.72
N LEU A 86 -25.49 5.24 -11.27
CA LEU A 86 -26.09 4.05 -11.88
C LEU A 86 -27.58 3.91 -11.53
N ALA A 87 -27.97 4.24 -10.30
CA ALA A 87 -29.38 4.25 -9.89
C ALA A 87 -30.18 5.29 -10.68
N ASP A 88 -29.62 6.49 -10.88
CA ASP A 88 -30.25 7.53 -11.71
C ASP A 88 -30.41 7.06 -13.17
N LEU A 89 -29.39 6.43 -13.75
CA LEU A 89 -29.47 5.87 -15.11
C LEU A 89 -30.55 4.78 -15.22
N PHE A 90 -30.60 3.85 -14.26
CA PHE A 90 -31.64 2.81 -14.24
C PHE A 90 -33.05 3.40 -14.01
N SER A 91 -33.17 4.44 -13.20
CA SER A 91 -34.44 5.17 -13.01
C SER A 91 -34.93 5.86 -14.29
N MET A 92 -34.01 6.29 -15.18
CA MET A 92 -34.39 6.82 -16.50
C MET A 92 -34.89 5.72 -17.46
N PHE A 93 -34.37 4.50 -17.35
CA PHE A 93 -34.81 3.36 -18.16
C PHE A 93 -36.14 2.76 -17.68
N ASP A 94 -36.45 2.82 -16.39
CA ASP A 94 -37.71 2.32 -15.82
C ASP A 94 -38.91 3.25 -16.10
N ALA A 95 -38.65 4.51 -16.50
CA ALA A 95 -39.65 5.50 -16.87
C ALA A 95 -40.05 5.49 -18.36
N LEU A 96 -39.59 4.48 -19.13
CA LEU A 96 -39.77 4.34 -20.58
C LEU A 96 -40.56 3.06 -20.90
#